data_AF-A0A5C5TRV5-F1
#
_entry.id   AF-A0A5C5TRV5-F1
#
_cell.length_a   1.000
_cell.length_b   1.000
_cell.length_c   1.000
_cell.angle_alpha   90.00
_cell.angle_beta   90.00
_cell.angle_gamma   90.00
#
_symmetry.space_group_name_H-M   'P 1'
#
loop_
_entity.id
_entity.type
_entity.pdbx_description
1 polymer ?
#
loop_
_entity_poly.entity_id
_entity_poly.type
_entity_poly.pdbx_seq_one_letter_code
_entity_poly.pdbx_strand_id
1 'polypeptide(L)'
;MFLPLSHRTKKALASLLLTSTLTLAACQAQSTATTTATSTQQTTLQTSVSEIAWDSLPSKTIELGQDTLTITEPGTYTLTGTTTKGVVVNTTGNVRLILAGANISSQDNAALYVQSADNLVVELQDNTENTITDSSKHSDSSIEGALYSKDDLTLTGNGSLTVKGSYQDGIVSNDRLAILSGQITVEAADDGIRGKDELTITGGKIQVTAGGDGLKATNDEDLSKGITYIANSDISVTAGDDAIKAESHLTIDSGNILVQNATEALEGATVTINGGTLKLYATDDAINASSTLTSDVFIKITGGDITVEVGAGDTDAIDANGSIYISGGQLNITAQSAFDYDVQAEMTGGTVIVNGEKQTEIIATGPGGRGGFGAP
;
A
#
# COMPACT_ATOMS: atom_id res chain seq x y z
N MET A 1 11.85 -12.68 77.48
CA MET A 1 12.16 -11.94 78.72
C MET A 1 11.78 -10.48 78.48
N PHE A 2 10.73 -10.05 79.19
CA PHE A 2 10.33 -8.69 79.59
C PHE A 2 10.85 -7.42 78.84
N LEU A 3 9.86 -6.66 78.32
CA LEU A 3 9.61 -5.19 78.38
C LEU A 3 10.20 -4.47 79.64
N PRO A 4 10.11 -3.12 79.87
CA PRO A 4 9.23 -2.08 79.25
C PRO A 4 9.74 -0.61 79.14
N LEU A 5 8.86 0.23 78.55
CA LEU A 5 8.44 1.64 78.86
C LEU A 5 9.45 2.80 79.08
N SER A 6 9.16 3.95 78.46
CA SER A 6 8.75 5.17 79.20
C SER A 6 8.32 6.33 78.28
N HIS A 7 7.15 6.88 78.59
CA HIS A 7 6.61 8.18 78.16
C HIS A 7 7.58 9.36 78.36
N ARG A 8 7.43 10.42 77.54
CA ARG A 8 7.41 11.81 78.03
C ARG A 8 6.66 12.74 77.09
N THR A 9 5.56 13.25 77.62
CA THR A 9 4.80 14.42 77.16
C THR A 9 5.62 15.70 77.33
N LYS A 10 5.45 16.68 76.43
CA LYS A 10 5.39 18.11 76.78
C LYS A 10 4.81 18.92 75.63
N LYS A 11 3.68 19.57 75.96
CA LYS A 11 2.98 20.62 75.21
C LYS A 11 3.83 21.89 75.18
N ALA A 12 3.82 22.60 74.06
CA ALA A 12 4.02 24.05 74.02
C ALA A 12 2.91 24.65 73.14
N LEU A 13 2.35 25.74 73.64
CA LEU A 13 1.13 26.44 73.21
C LEU A 13 1.52 27.76 72.51
N ALA A 14 0.55 28.31 71.77
CA ALA A 14 0.45 29.66 71.18
C ALA A 14 0.96 29.76 69.72
N SER A 15 0.27 30.40 68.77
CA SER A 15 -0.86 31.33 68.86
C SER A 15 -1.70 31.34 67.59
N LEU A 16 -3.01 31.46 67.85
CA LEU A 16 -4.19 31.77 67.05
C LEU A 16 -4.01 32.81 65.92
N LEU A 17 -4.48 32.47 64.72
CA LEU A 17 -5.21 33.41 63.85
C LEU A 17 -6.30 32.63 63.10
N LEU A 18 -7.53 32.98 63.45
CA LEU A 18 -8.79 32.44 62.98
C LEU A 18 -9.26 33.30 61.81
N THR A 19 -9.44 32.72 60.62
CA THR A 19 -10.42 33.21 59.64
C THR A 19 -11.28 32.05 59.20
N SER A 20 -12.49 32.04 59.74
CA SER A 20 -13.63 31.23 59.33
C SER A 20 -14.15 31.69 57.97
N THR A 21 -14.49 30.75 57.08
CA THR A 21 -15.88 30.54 56.65
C THR A 21 -16.04 29.26 55.80
N LEU A 22 -16.97 28.43 56.27
CA LEU A 22 -17.91 27.54 55.59
C LEU A 22 -17.45 26.52 54.54
N THR A 23 -17.68 25.27 54.96
CA THR A 23 -17.84 24.01 54.25
C THR A 23 -18.80 24.04 53.06
N LEU A 24 -18.50 23.23 52.04
CA LEU A 24 -19.46 22.29 51.45
C LEU A 24 -18.69 21.05 50.98
N ALA A 25 -19.05 19.88 51.53
CA ALA A 25 -18.58 18.59 51.08
C ALA A 25 -19.34 18.18 49.81
N ALA A 26 -18.62 17.79 48.76
CA ALA A 26 -19.18 17.03 47.66
C ALA A 26 -18.36 15.75 47.52
N CYS A 27 -19.03 14.64 47.81
CA CYS A 27 -18.60 13.28 47.55
C CYS A 27 -18.45 13.10 46.03
N GLN A 28 -17.30 12.63 45.55
CA GLN A 28 -17.19 12.09 44.19
C GLN A 28 -16.78 10.62 44.26
N ALA A 29 -17.66 9.81 43.68
CA ALA A 29 -17.48 8.38 43.46
C ALA A 29 -16.28 8.15 42.52
N GLN A 30 -15.42 7.25 42.93
CA GLN A 30 -14.26 6.80 42.16
C GLN A 30 -14.77 5.86 41.06
N SER A 31 -14.79 6.35 39.81
CA SER A 31 -14.99 5.54 38.61
C SER A 31 -13.67 4.83 38.30
N THR A 32 -13.66 3.51 38.42
CA THR A 32 -12.61 2.65 37.88
C THR A 32 -12.73 2.62 36.36
N ALA A 33 -11.89 3.41 35.69
CA ALA A 33 -11.68 3.30 34.26
C ALA A 33 -10.81 2.07 33.98
N THR A 34 -11.43 1.01 33.48
CA THR A 34 -10.74 -0.13 32.88
C THR A 34 -10.13 0.37 31.57
N THR A 35 -8.82 0.59 31.55
CA THR A 35 -8.06 0.85 30.32
C THR A 35 -8.00 -0.45 29.52
N THR A 36 -8.86 -0.58 28.51
CA THR A 36 -8.68 -1.56 27.44
C THR A 36 -7.46 -1.11 26.63
N ALA A 37 -6.37 -1.85 26.75
CA ALA A 37 -5.20 -1.65 25.90
C ALA A 37 -5.56 -2.09 24.48
N THR A 38 -5.78 -1.12 23.60
CA THR A 38 -5.88 -1.37 22.16
C THR A 38 -4.50 -1.83 21.69
N SER A 39 -4.38 -3.11 21.37
CA SER A 39 -3.20 -3.69 20.73
C SER A 39 -3.12 -3.12 19.32
N THR A 40 -2.31 -2.08 19.11
CA THR A 40 -1.83 -1.73 17.77
C THR A 40 -0.94 -2.88 17.30
N GLN A 41 -1.48 -3.76 16.46
CA GLN A 41 -0.63 -4.63 15.64
C GLN A 41 0.13 -3.72 14.69
N GLN A 42 1.35 -3.37 15.06
CA GLN A 42 2.30 -2.81 14.13
C GLN A 42 2.79 -3.98 13.28
N THR A 43 2.17 -4.17 12.12
CA THR A 43 2.63 -5.12 11.10
C THR A 43 4.03 -4.68 10.71
N THR A 44 5.04 -5.39 11.20
CA THR A 44 6.43 -5.22 10.75
C THR A 44 6.50 -5.76 9.33
N LEU A 45 6.40 -4.86 8.34
CA LEU A 45 6.59 -5.16 6.93
C LEU A 45 8.02 -5.67 6.72
N GLN A 46 8.13 -6.95 6.42
CA GLN A 46 9.41 -7.66 6.33
C GLN A 46 9.98 -7.51 4.92
N THR A 47 10.85 -6.52 4.68
CA THR A 47 11.57 -6.34 3.41
C THR A 47 12.80 -7.27 3.32
N SER A 48 12.62 -8.59 3.45
CA SER A 48 13.67 -9.59 3.77
C SER A 48 14.75 -9.88 2.71
N VAL A 49 14.93 -9.03 1.69
CA VAL A 49 15.92 -9.30 0.63
C VAL A 49 17.37 -9.25 1.14
N SER A 50 17.65 -8.47 2.18
CA SER A 50 19.00 -8.29 2.74
C SER A 50 19.51 -9.47 3.57
N GLU A 51 18.69 -10.49 3.85
CA GLU A 51 19.07 -11.62 4.70
C GLU A 51 19.64 -12.81 3.93
N ILE A 52 19.52 -12.81 2.60
CA ILE A 52 20.02 -13.91 1.75
C ILE A 52 21.53 -13.75 1.51
N ALA A 53 22.31 -14.76 1.87
CA ALA A 53 23.76 -14.79 1.65
C ALA A 53 24.10 -15.11 0.18
N TRP A 54 23.79 -14.20 -0.74
CA TRP A 54 23.97 -14.37 -2.19
C TRP A 54 25.39 -14.79 -2.59
N ASP A 55 26.42 -14.26 -1.91
CA ASP A 55 27.83 -14.58 -2.18
C ASP A 55 28.19 -16.06 -1.91
N SER A 56 27.35 -16.78 -1.16
CA SER A 56 27.53 -18.21 -0.88
C SER A 56 26.89 -19.12 -1.93
N LEU A 57 26.09 -18.56 -2.85
CA LEU A 57 25.41 -19.31 -3.90
C LEU A 57 26.21 -19.25 -5.22
N PRO A 58 26.05 -20.23 -6.12
CA PRO A 58 26.67 -20.21 -7.44
C PRO A 58 26.26 -18.97 -8.23
N SER A 59 27.18 -18.43 -9.04
CA SER A 59 26.91 -17.32 -9.97
C SER A 59 27.26 -17.69 -11.41
N LYS A 60 26.41 -17.33 -12.36
CA LYS A 60 26.57 -17.59 -13.79
C LYS A 60 26.17 -16.35 -14.59
N THR A 61 26.91 -16.02 -15.64
CA THR A 61 26.50 -15.05 -16.68
C THR A 61 26.00 -15.82 -17.90
N ILE A 62 24.84 -15.43 -18.41
CA ILE A 62 24.15 -16.10 -19.52
C ILE A 62 23.79 -15.05 -20.58
N GLU A 63 24.22 -15.28 -21.81
CA GLU A 63 23.69 -14.59 -22.98
C GLU A 63 22.46 -15.36 -23.49
N LEU A 64 21.31 -14.69 -23.52
CA LEU A 64 20.05 -15.25 -23.96
C LEU A 64 20.09 -15.59 -25.45
N GLY A 65 19.50 -16.73 -25.81
CA GLY A 65 19.59 -17.30 -27.15
C GLY A 65 18.25 -17.78 -27.72
N GLN A 66 18.32 -18.74 -28.64
CA GLN A 66 17.18 -19.24 -29.42
C GLN A 66 16.38 -20.34 -28.73
N ASP A 67 16.81 -20.77 -27.55
CA ASP A 67 16.17 -21.79 -26.72
C ASP A 67 15.64 -21.18 -25.43
N THR A 68 14.63 -21.80 -24.83
CA THR A 68 14.13 -21.42 -23.49
C THR A 68 15.26 -21.64 -22.47
N LEU A 69 15.51 -20.63 -21.62
CA LEU A 69 16.37 -20.79 -20.47
C LEU A 69 15.55 -21.32 -19.29
N THR A 70 15.91 -22.50 -18.78
CA THR A 70 15.32 -23.04 -17.54
C THR A 70 16.35 -23.05 -16.41
N ILE A 71 16.05 -22.35 -15.33
CA ILE A 71 16.86 -22.29 -14.11
C ILE A 71 16.27 -23.27 -13.10
N THR A 72 17.03 -24.33 -12.80
CA THR A 72 16.60 -25.41 -11.89
C THR A 72 17.42 -25.48 -10.60
N GLU A 73 18.45 -24.64 -10.47
CA GLU A 73 19.33 -24.60 -9.31
C GLU A 73 19.26 -23.22 -8.65
N PRO A 74 19.39 -23.12 -7.31
CA PRO A 74 19.54 -21.83 -6.64
C PRO A 74 20.84 -21.14 -7.07
N GLY A 75 20.82 -19.81 -7.15
CA GLY A 75 21.99 -19.07 -7.62
C GLY A 75 21.71 -17.65 -8.07
N THR A 76 22.79 -16.96 -8.43
CA THR A 76 22.74 -15.67 -9.12
C THR A 76 22.98 -15.89 -10.61
N TYR A 77 22.12 -15.31 -11.45
CA TYR A 77 22.17 -15.43 -12.91
C TYR A 77 22.14 -14.04 -13.52
N THR A 78 23.27 -13.60 -14.09
CA THR A 78 23.31 -12.35 -14.87
C THR A 78 22.88 -12.65 -16.30
N LEU A 79 21.73 -12.10 -16.71
CA LEU A 79 21.15 -12.30 -18.02
C LEU A 79 21.44 -11.10 -18.93
N THR A 80 21.89 -11.39 -20.15
CA THR A 80 22.18 -10.40 -21.20
C THR A 80 21.57 -10.85 -22.53
N GLY A 81 21.46 -9.96 -23.52
CA GLY A 81 21.02 -10.34 -24.87
C GLY A 81 19.50 -10.51 -25.00
N THR A 82 19.06 -11.29 -25.99
CA THR A 82 17.64 -11.35 -26.37
C THR A 82 17.15 -12.78 -26.57
N THR A 83 15.93 -13.09 -26.11
CA THR A 83 15.22 -14.33 -26.44
C THR A 83 13.74 -14.09 -26.78
N THR A 84 13.18 -15.00 -27.57
CA THR A 84 11.73 -15.11 -27.86
C THR A 84 11.11 -16.39 -27.30
N LYS A 85 11.87 -17.12 -26.48
CA LYS A 85 11.48 -18.43 -25.91
C LYS A 85 11.16 -18.38 -24.42
N GLY A 86 11.22 -17.21 -23.82
CA GLY A 86 11.04 -16.99 -22.39
C GLY A 86 12.17 -17.55 -21.51
N VAL A 87 12.06 -17.23 -20.23
CA VAL A 87 12.90 -17.73 -19.13
C VAL A 87 11.97 -18.37 -18.10
N VAL A 88 12.34 -19.56 -17.61
CA VAL A 88 11.60 -20.30 -16.59
C VAL A 88 12.48 -20.52 -15.37
N VAL A 89 11.98 -20.19 -14.19
CA VAL A 89 12.60 -20.52 -12.89
C VAL A 89 11.78 -21.62 -12.23
N ASN A 90 12.41 -22.73 -11.90
CA ASN A 90 11.77 -23.87 -11.24
C ASN A 90 12.77 -24.56 -10.32
N THR A 91 12.92 -24.01 -9.12
CA THR A 91 13.82 -24.54 -8.09
C THR A 91 13.22 -24.30 -6.71
N THR A 92 13.70 -25.00 -5.69
CA THR A 92 13.18 -24.87 -4.31
C THR A 92 14.01 -23.91 -3.46
N GLY A 93 14.92 -23.15 -4.06
CA GLY A 93 15.81 -22.25 -3.33
C GLY A 93 15.84 -20.85 -3.93
N ASN A 94 16.73 -20.02 -3.38
CA ASN A 94 16.81 -18.60 -3.72
C ASN A 94 17.45 -18.36 -5.08
N VAL A 95 16.82 -17.52 -5.90
CA VAL A 95 17.30 -17.14 -7.23
C VAL A 95 17.39 -15.62 -7.33
N ARG A 96 18.54 -15.12 -7.78
CA ARG A 96 18.71 -13.71 -8.17
C ARG A 96 18.97 -13.62 -9.66
N LEU A 97 18.06 -12.98 -10.39
CA LEU A 97 18.22 -12.68 -11.81
C LEU A 97 18.71 -11.24 -11.95
N ILE A 98 19.97 -11.04 -12.32
CA ILE A 98 20.49 -9.72 -12.65
C ILE A 98 20.22 -9.46 -14.13
N LEU A 99 19.30 -8.55 -14.46
CA LEU A 99 19.00 -8.16 -15.83
C LEU A 99 19.99 -7.08 -16.27
N ALA A 100 20.81 -7.41 -17.25
CA ALA A 100 21.98 -6.64 -17.68
C ALA A 100 21.92 -6.27 -19.16
N GLY A 101 20.81 -5.67 -19.59
CA GLY A 101 20.50 -5.47 -21.01
C GLY A 101 19.78 -6.68 -21.62
N ALA A 102 18.92 -7.33 -20.83
CA ALA A 102 18.17 -8.51 -21.22
C ALA A 102 16.82 -8.13 -21.86
N ASN A 103 16.51 -8.72 -23.01
CA ASN A 103 15.22 -8.61 -23.68
C ASN A 103 14.56 -9.99 -23.76
N ILE A 104 13.57 -10.22 -22.92
CA ILE A 104 12.92 -11.51 -22.77
C ILE A 104 11.51 -11.40 -23.33
N SER A 105 11.21 -12.20 -24.35
CA SER A 105 9.84 -12.29 -24.87
C SER A 105 9.39 -13.74 -25.00
N SER A 106 8.07 -13.93 -25.02
CA SER A 106 7.42 -15.19 -25.33
C SER A 106 6.26 -14.99 -26.31
N GLN A 107 6.03 -15.99 -27.16
CA GLN A 107 4.87 -16.05 -28.06
C GLN A 107 3.74 -16.94 -27.52
N ASP A 108 3.96 -17.50 -26.32
CA ASP A 108 2.99 -18.33 -25.61
C ASP A 108 3.31 -18.30 -24.11
N ASN A 109 2.34 -17.90 -23.28
CA ASN A 109 2.50 -17.70 -21.83
C ASN A 109 3.51 -16.59 -21.47
N ALA A 110 3.77 -16.42 -20.17
CA ALA A 110 4.70 -15.45 -19.61
C ALA A 110 6.10 -15.51 -20.25
N ALA A 111 6.72 -14.34 -20.41
CA ALA A 111 8.09 -14.22 -20.87
C ALA A 111 9.10 -14.56 -19.76
N LEU A 112 8.81 -14.19 -18.51
CA LEU A 112 9.52 -14.68 -17.33
C LEU A 112 8.54 -15.39 -16.42
N TYR A 113 8.68 -16.71 -16.30
CA TYR A 113 7.78 -17.56 -15.52
C TYR A 113 8.51 -18.21 -14.34
N VAL A 114 8.10 -17.90 -13.11
CA VAL A 114 8.53 -18.60 -11.90
C VAL A 114 7.48 -19.65 -11.56
N GLN A 115 7.84 -20.91 -11.80
CA GLN A 115 7.03 -22.05 -11.39
C GLN A 115 7.22 -22.35 -9.90
N SER A 116 8.46 -22.21 -9.43
CA SER A 116 8.84 -22.34 -8.03
C SER A 116 10.18 -21.64 -7.76
N ALA A 117 10.28 -20.91 -6.65
CA ALA A 117 11.49 -20.42 -6.00
C ALA A 117 11.21 -20.22 -4.49
N ASP A 118 12.24 -20.30 -3.64
CA ASP A 118 12.09 -19.87 -2.23
C ASP A 118 11.90 -18.35 -2.17
N ASN A 119 12.75 -17.62 -2.89
CA ASN A 119 12.58 -16.21 -3.21
C ASN A 119 13.13 -15.96 -4.62
N LEU A 120 12.41 -15.17 -5.43
CA LEU A 120 12.97 -14.57 -6.64
C LEU A 120 13.30 -13.10 -6.40
N VAL A 121 14.55 -12.73 -6.65
CA VAL A 121 14.97 -11.33 -6.78
C VAL A 121 15.33 -11.05 -8.23
N VAL A 122 14.66 -10.10 -8.86
CA VAL A 122 15.06 -9.53 -10.14
C VAL A 122 15.75 -8.20 -9.89
N GLU A 123 17.02 -8.12 -10.24
CA GLU A 123 17.85 -6.95 -10.06
C GLU A 123 18.18 -6.30 -11.40
N LEU A 124 17.84 -5.02 -11.52
CA LEU A 124 18.08 -4.21 -12.69
C LEU A 124 19.48 -3.61 -12.62
N GLN A 125 20.40 -4.14 -13.43
CA GLN A 125 21.78 -3.66 -13.43
C GLN A 125 21.86 -2.19 -13.82
N ASP A 126 22.67 -1.42 -13.09
CA ASP A 126 22.91 0.00 -13.35
C ASP A 126 23.23 0.27 -14.83
N ASN A 127 22.65 1.34 -15.36
CA ASN A 127 22.84 1.81 -16.74
C ASN A 127 22.47 0.77 -17.81
N THR A 128 21.55 -0.15 -17.52
CA THR A 128 20.99 -1.09 -18.51
C THR A 128 19.49 -0.89 -18.68
N GLU A 129 19.02 -1.18 -19.89
CA GLU A 129 17.60 -1.22 -20.22
C GLU A 129 17.20 -2.66 -20.48
N ASN A 130 16.13 -3.10 -19.82
CA ASN A 130 15.66 -4.47 -19.88
C ASN A 130 14.20 -4.51 -20.31
N THR A 131 13.80 -5.56 -21.03
CA THR A 131 12.41 -5.74 -21.46
C THR A 131 11.89 -7.13 -21.14
N ILE A 132 10.64 -7.21 -20.70
CA ILE A 132 9.88 -8.45 -20.54
C ILE A 132 8.55 -8.28 -21.28
N THR A 133 8.25 -9.14 -22.25
CA THR A 133 7.06 -8.97 -23.11
C THR A 133 6.45 -10.31 -23.46
N ASP A 134 5.23 -10.56 -23.01
CA ASP A 134 4.46 -11.71 -23.48
C ASP A 134 3.78 -11.42 -24.84
N SER A 135 2.86 -12.29 -25.22
CA SER A 135 1.94 -12.05 -26.33
C SER A 135 0.52 -12.14 -25.83
N SER A 136 -0.46 -11.69 -26.61
CA SER A 136 -1.89 -11.84 -26.31
C SER A 136 -2.40 -13.30 -26.32
N LYS A 137 -1.50 -14.29 -26.33
CA LYS A 137 -1.81 -15.71 -26.38
C LYS A 137 -1.12 -16.44 -25.24
N HIS A 138 -1.90 -16.97 -24.32
CA HIS A 138 -1.45 -17.91 -23.29
C HIS A 138 -2.18 -19.24 -23.47
N SER A 139 -1.43 -20.31 -23.68
CA SER A 139 -1.97 -21.68 -23.73
C SER A 139 -2.35 -22.21 -22.34
N ASP A 140 -1.73 -21.69 -21.29
CA ASP A 140 -2.10 -21.90 -19.90
C ASP A 140 -2.72 -20.61 -19.35
N SER A 141 -4.04 -20.61 -19.21
CA SER A 141 -4.79 -19.44 -18.73
C SER A 141 -4.58 -19.14 -17.25
N SER A 142 -3.88 -20.00 -16.49
CA SER A 142 -3.51 -19.72 -15.10
C SER A 142 -2.27 -18.83 -14.96
N ILE A 143 -1.58 -18.55 -16.07
CA ILE A 143 -0.44 -17.64 -16.11
C ILE A 143 -0.98 -16.30 -16.56
N GLU A 144 -1.05 -15.35 -15.63
CA GLU A 144 -1.86 -14.13 -15.80
C GLU A 144 -1.04 -12.88 -16.14
N GLY A 145 0.28 -12.99 -16.33
CA GLY A 145 1.08 -11.82 -16.73
C GLY A 145 2.38 -12.11 -17.45
N ALA A 146 3.02 -11.06 -17.96
CA ALA A 146 4.26 -11.17 -18.74
C ALA A 146 5.47 -11.56 -17.88
N LEU A 147 5.54 -11.02 -16.66
CA LEU A 147 6.34 -11.53 -15.57
C LEU A 147 5.40 -12.16 -14.56
N TYR A 148 5.41 -13.48 -14.45
CA TYR A 148 4.49 -14.21 -13.58
C TYR A 148 5.26 -15.09 -12.60
N SER A 149 5.02 -14.89 -11.30
CA SER A 149 5.60 -15.69 -10.23
C SER A 149 4.53 -16.40 -9.41
N LYS A 150 4.72 -17.71 -9.20
CA LYS A 150 3.90 -18.48 -8.26
C LYS A 150 4.28 -18.25 -6.80
N ASP A 151 5.46 -17.70 -6.54
CA ASP A 151 5.97 -17.38 -5.20
C ASP A 151 6.34 -15.90 -5.10
N ASP A 152 6.94 -15.51 -3.98
CA ASP A 152 7.46 -14.18 -3.70
C ASP A 152 8.40 -13.64 -4.79
N LEU A 153 8.13 -12.40 -5.21
CA LEU A 153 8.91 -11.66 -6.20
C LEU A 153 9.41 -10.35 -5.61
N THR A 154 10.69 -10.06 -5.77
CA THR A 154 11.25 -8.73 -5.48
C THR A 154 11.92 -8.12 -6.71
N LEU A 155 11.62 -6.85 -7.00
CA LEU A 155 12.32 -6.00 -7.97
C LEU A 155 13.23 -5.00 -7.26
N THR A 156 14.49 -4.88 -7.71
CA THR A 156 15.47 -3.94 -7.17
C THR A 156 16.53 -3.55 -8.22
N GLY A 157 17.56 -2.79 -7.84
CA GLY A 157 18.59 -2.24 -8.73
C GLY A 157 18.23 -0.84 -9.26
N ASN A 158 19.16 -0.20 -9.98
CA ASN A 158 18.97 1.16 -10.53
C ASN A 158 18.78 1.20 -12.05
N GLY A 159 18.88 0.05 -12.73
CA GLY A 159 18.57 -0.09 -14.15
C GLY A 159 17.09 0.16 -14.46
N SER A 160 16.75 0.09 -15.75
CA SER A 160 15.35 0.18 -16.19
C SER A 160 14.78 -1.16 -16.64
N LEU A 161 13.48 -1.31 -16.44
CA LEU A 161 12.68 -2.45 -16.87
C LEU A 161 11.39 -1.93 -17.52
N THR A 162 11.15 -2.36 -18.76
CA THR A 162 9.85 -2.20 -19.42
C THR A 162 9.15 -3.56 -19.49
N VAL A 163 7.96 -3.66 -18.91
CA VAL A 163 7.12 -4.85 -18.98
C VAL A 163 5.90 -4.57 -19.84
N LYS A 164 5.60 -5.45 -20.80
CA LYS A 164 4.41 -5.39 -21.65
C LYS A 164 3.60 -6.67 -21.48
N GLY A 165 2.52 -6.58 -20.70
CA GLY A 165 1.50 -7.61 -20.51
C GLY A 165 0.40 -7.46 -21.55
N SER A 166 0.49 -8.19 -22.64
CA SER A 166 -0.47 -8.15 -23.76
C SER A 166 -1.59 -9.18 -23.61
N TYR A 167 -1.43 -10.19 -22.75
CA TYR A 167 -2.49 -11.16 -22.47
C TYR A 167 -3.48 -10.64 -21.42
N GLN A 168 -2.97 -10.28 -20.24
CA GLN A 168 -3.71 -9.73 -19.10
C GLN A 168 -2.77 -8.76 -18.39
N ASP A 169 -2.11 -9.21 -17.33
CA ASP A 169 -1.38 -8.35 -16.41
C ASP A 169 0.08 -8.11 -16.83
N GLY A 170 0.68 -7.06 -16.29
CA GLY A 170 2.11 -6.80 -16.46
C GLY A 170 2.99 -7.71 -15.60
N ILE A 171 2.97 -7.47 -14.29
CA ILE A 171 3.83 -8.13 -13.31
C ILE A 171 2.96 -8.75 -12.22
N VAL A 172 3.07 -10.05 -12.02
CA VAL A 172 2.23 -10.82 -11.11
C VAL A 172 3.07 -11.66 -10.14
N SER A 173 2.70 -11.64 -8.86
CA SER A 173 3.06 -12.67 -7.89
C SER A 173 1.81 -13.22 -7.21
N ASN A 174 1.73 -14.55 -7.06
CA ASN A 174 0.65 -15.20 -6.30
C ASN A 174 0.80 -15.09 -4.78
N ASP A 175 1.93 -14.56 -4.31
CA ASP A 175 2.17 -14.27 -2.89
C ASP A 175 2.51 -12.77 -2.76
N ARG A 176 3.69 -12.42 -2.22
CA ARG A 176 4.13 -11.03 -2.08
C ARG A 176 4.92 -10.57 -3.29
N LEU A 177 4.60 -9.35 -3.75
CA LEU A 177 5.38 -8.59 -4.71
C LEU A 177 6.00 -7.37 -4.02
N ALA A 178 7.33 -7.30 -4.00
CA ALA A 178 8.06 -6.15 -3.48
C ALA A 178 8.80 -5.38 -4.59
N ILE A 179 8.72 -4.05 -4.57
CA ILE A 179 9.52 -3.15 -5.40
C ILE A 179 10.33 -2.25 -4.48
N LEU A 180 11.64 -2.47 -4.45
CA LEU A 180 12.54 -1.73 -3.58
C LEU A 180 13.18 -0.53 -4.29
N SER A 181 13.43 -0.67 -5.60
CA SER A 181 14.05 0.36 -6.43
C SER A 181 13.91 0.03 -7.92
N GLY A 182 14.37 0.93 -8.79
CA GLY A 182 14.43 0.73 -10.23
C GLY A 182 13.65 1.79 -11.01
N GLN A 183 13.84 1.80 -12.33
CA GLN A 183 13.00 2.56 -13.26
C GLN A 183 12.09 1.59 -14.00
N ILE A 184 10.83 1.48 -13.57
CA ILE A 184 9.92 0.42 -14.03
C ILE A 184 8.79 1.07 -14.83
N THR A 185 8.59 0.61 -16.06
CA THR A 185 7.46 0.99 -16.90
C THR A 185 6.65 -0.25 -17.20
N VAL A 186 5.34 -0.22 -16.96
CA VAL A 186 4.42 -1.32 -17.22
C VAL A 186 3.29 -0.87 -18.12
N GLU A 187 3.07 -1.61 -19.20
CA GLU A 187 1.88 -1.52 -20.04
C GLU A 187 1.15 -2.88 -19.94
N ALA A 188 -0.09 -2.87 -19.47
CA ALA A 188 -0.89 -4.09 -19.27
C ALA A 188 -2.27 -3.97 -19.94
N ALA A 189 -2.79 -5.10 -20.43
CA ALA A 189 -4.13 -5.20 -20.99
C ALA A 189 -5.21 -5.23 -19.90
N ASP A 190 -4.88 -5.79 -18.74
CA ASP A 190 -5.69 -5.84 -17.53
C ASP A 190 -4.94 -5.11 -16.40
N ASP A 191 -4.48 -5.79 -15.34
CA ASP A 191 -3.83 -5.14 -14.21
C ASP A 191 -2.34 -4.85 -14.46
N GLY A 192 -1.83 -3.72 -13.98
CA GLY A 192 -0.43 -3.34 -14.14
C GLY A 192 0.51 -4.22 -13.31
N ILE A 193 0.51 -4.01 -11.99
CA ILE A 193 1.37 -4.71 -11.03
C ILE A 193 0.50 -5.29 -9.92
N ARG A 194 0.51 -6.62 -9.80
CA ARG A 194 -0.35 -7.35 -8.88
C ARG A 194 0.44 -8.30 -7.98
N GLY A 195 0.40 -8.08 -6.68
CA GLY A 195 0.84 -9.06 -5.68
C GLY A 195 -0.39 -9.59 -4.96
N LYS A 196 -0.67 -10.90 -5.01
CA LYS A 196 -1.93 -11.42 -4.47
C LYS A 196 -2.09 -11.09 -2.99
N ASP A 197 -1.10 -11.49 -2.19
CA ASP A 197 -1.19 -11.35 -0.74
C ASP A 197 -0.69 -9.98 -0.26
N GLU A 198 0.32 -9.42 -0.94
CA GLU A 198 0.89 -8.13 -0.58
C GLU A 198 1.58 -7.49 -1.79
N LEU A 199 1.35 -6.19 -1.99
CA LEU A 199 2.13 -5.33 -2.86
C LEU A 199 2.85 -4.26 -2.04
N THR A 200 4.17 -4.37 -1.92
CA THR A 200 5.00 -3.43 -1.16
C THR A 200 5.95 -2.66 -2.07
N ILE A 201 5.83 -1.34 -2.11
CA ILE A 201 6.66 -0.44 -2.91
C ILE A 201 7.39 0.52 -1.97
N THR A 202 8.70 0.37 -1.83
CA THR A 202 9.53 1.18 -0.91
C THR A 202 10.55 2.06 -1.61
N GLY A 203 10.49 2.11 -2.94
CA GLY A 203 11.33 2.97 -3.76
C GLY A 203 11.13 2.74 -5.25
N GLY A 204 11.90 3.47 -6.05
CA GLY A 204 11.86 3.40 -7.51
C GLY A 204 10.98 4.47 -8.16
N LYS A 205 11.15 4.59 -9.48
CA LYS A 205 10.32 5.40 -10.37
C LYS A 205 9.46 4.46 -11.21
N ILE A 206 8.15 4.48 -11.01
CA ILE A 206 7.22 3.50 -11.55
C ILE A 206 6.17 4.22 -12.40
N GLN A 207 6.00 3.77 -13.64
CA GLN A 207 4.98 4.27 -14.56
C GLN A 207 4.12 3.09 -15.01
N VAL A 208 2.81 3.18 -14.80
CA VAL A 208 1.87 2.12 -15.15
C VAL A 208 0.77 2.66 -16.06
N THR A 209 0.55 1.96 -17.17
CA THR A 209 -0.68 2.06 -17.98
C THR A 209 -1.36 0.71 -17.96
N ALA A 210 -2.57 0.64 -17.41
CA ALA A 210 -3.33 -0.59 -17.23
C ALA A 210 -4.75 -0.44 -17.82
N GLY A 211 -5.30 -1.55 -18.33
CA GLY A 211 -6.69 -1.61 -18.77
C GLY A 211 -7.67 -1.88 -17.62
N GLY A 212 -7.21 -2.59 -16.60
CA GLY A 212 -7.84 -2.75 -15.30
C GLY A 212 -7.16 -1.86 -14.27
N ASP A 213 -6.78 -2.44 -13.13
CA ASP A 213 -6.15 -1.73 -12.02
C ASP A 213 -4.68 -1.43 -12.28
N GLY A 214 -4.19 -0.28 -11.81
CA GLY A 214 -2.78 0.07 -11.93
C GLY A 214 -1.89 -0.78 -11.01
N LEU A 215 -2.09 -0.64 -9.71
CA LEU A 215 -1.35 -1.31 -8.64
C LEU A 215 -2.34 -2.02 -7.72
N LYS A 216 -2.23 -3.34 -7.55
CA LYS A 216 -3.24 -4.12 -6.82
C LYS A 216 -2.64 -5.14 -5.86
N ALA A 217 -3.25 -5.27 -4.69
CA ALA A 217 -3.20 -6.49 -3.90
C ALA A 217 -4.58 -7.13 -3.83
N THR A 218 -4.72 -8.38 -4.30
CA THR A 218 -6.02 -8.95 -4.73
C THR A 218 -6.60 -10.01 -3.79
N ASN A 219 -5.95 -10.34 -2.67
CA ASN A 219 -6.51 -11.30 -1.72
C ASN A 219 -7.67 -10.67 -0.93
N ASP A 220 -8.87 -11.09 -1.26
CA ASP A 220 -10.15 -10.65 -0.69
C ASP A 220 -10.73 -11.68 0.30
N GLU A 221 -9.92 -12.58 0.86
CA GLU A 221 -10.40 -13.61 1.80
C GLU A 221 -9.86 -13.42 3.23
N ASP A 222 -8.75 -12.71 3.39
CA ASP A 222 -8.00 -12.58 4.64
C ASP A 222 -7.46 -11.16 4.83
N LEU A 223 -7.92 -10.46 5.87
CA LEU A 223 -7.51 -9.09 6.20
C LEU A 223 -6.02 -8.93 6.54
N SER A 224 -5.31 -10.04 6.83
CA SER A 224 -3.85 -10.01 7.00
C SER A 224 -3.09 -10.03 5.66
N LYS A 225 -3.82 -10.14 4.55
CA LYS A 225 -3.37 -10.16 3.15
C LYS A 225 -4.18 -9.14 2.35
N GLY A 226 -3.95 -9.05 1.03
CA GLY A 226 -4.59 -8.04 0.19
C GLY A 226 -4.12 -6.63 0.55
N ILE A 227 -2.86 -6.51 0.98
CA ILE A 227 -2.29 -5.27 1.51
C ILE A 227 -1.45 -4.59 0.42
N THR A 228 -1.68 -3.30 0.21
CA THR A 228 -0.79 -2.45 -0.60
C THR A 228 -0.11 -1.42 0.30
N TYR A 229 1.22 -1.43 0.32
CA TYR A 229 2.03 -0.49 1.10
C TYR A 229 2.98 0.30 0.19
N ILE A 230 3.00 1.62 0.35
CA ILE A 230 3.80 2.53 -0.46
C ILE A 230 4.61 3.49 0.41
N ALA A 231 5.90 3.58 0.14
CA ALA A 231 6.82 4.55 0.72
C ALA A 231 7.94 4.93 -0.25
N ASN A 232 8.44 6.16 -0.15
CA ASN A 232 9.66 6.66 -0.78
C ASN A 232 9.79 6.43 -2.31
N SER A 233 8.66 6.36 -3.02
CA SER A 233 8.59 6.08 -4.46
C SER A 233 8.13 7.29 -5.29
N ASP A 234 8.37 7.26 -6.59
CA ASP A 234 7.82 8.19 -7.59
C ASP A 234 6.93 7.39 -8.56
N ILE A 235 5.61 7.49 -8.41
CA ILE A 235 4.61 6.65 -9.08
C ILE A 235 3.74 7.52 -9.97
N SER A 236 3.54 7.07 -11.22
CA SER A 236 2.53 7.63 -12.13
C SER A 236 1.66 6.52 -12.69
N VAL A 237 0.34 6.66 -12.59
CA VAL A 237 -0.63 5.65 -13.01
C VAL A 237 -1.71 6.23 -13.92
N THR A 238 -2.01 5.49 -14.97
CA THR A 238 -3.23 5.59 -15.77
C THR A 238 -3.86 4.19 -15.77
N ALA A 239 -5.05 4.08 -15.20
CA ALA A 239 -5.80 2.83 -15.09
C ALA A 239 -7.15 2.96 -15.82
N GLY A 240 -7.67 1.81 -16.26
CA GLY A 240 -9.03 1.70 -16.77
C GLY A 240 -10.05 1.39 -15.68
N ASP A 241 -9.59 0.83 -14.56
CA ASP A 241 -10.33 0.77 -13.29
C ASP A 241 -9.56 1.57 -12.23
N ASP A 242 -9.13 0.99 -11.11
CA ASP A 242 -8.56 1.75 -10.00
C ASP A 242 -7.06 1.96 -10.15
N ALA A 243 -6.54 3.14 -9.79
CA ALA A 243 -5.11 3.37 -9.91
C ALA A 243 -4.29 2.58 -8.88
N ILE A 244 -4.73 2.58 -7.61
CA ILE A 244 -4.08 1.85 -6.52
C ILE A 244 -5.16 1.22 -5.63
N LYS A 245 -5.24 -0.11 -5.67
CA LYS A 245 -6.23 -0.90 -4.94
C LYS A 245 -5.58 -1.86 -3.95
N ALA A 246 -6.23 -2.04 -2.81
CA ALA A 246 -5.94 -3.09 -1.86
C ALA A 246 -7.25 -3.67 -1.36
N GLU A 247 -7.50 -4.96 -1.54
CA GLU A 247 -8.73 -5.59 -1.02
C GLU A 247 -8.87 -5.42 0.51
N SER A 248 -7.74 -5.29 1.21
CA SER A 248 -7.70 -5.00 2.65
C SER A 248 -7.17 -3.61 2.95
N HIS A 249 -5.85 -3.44 3.07
CA HIS A 249 -5.27 -2.23 3.63
C HIS A 249 -4.38 -1.53 2.62
N LEU A 250 -4.76 -0.32 2.22
CA LEU A 250 -3.91 0.59 1.47
C LEU A 250 -3.24 1.57 2.44
N THR A 251 -1.91 1.55 2.49
CA THR A 251 -1.12 2.49 3.30
C THR A 251 -0.09 3.22 2.46
N ILE A 252 -0.11 4.55 2.52
CA ILE A 252 0.84 5.44 1.87
C ILE A 252 1.59 6.24 2.95
N ASP A 253 2.85 5.91 3.17
CA ASP A 253 3.69 6.60 4.15
C ASP A 253 4.39 7.83 3.57
N SER A 254 4.86 7.72 2.33
CA SER A 254 5.55 8.80 1.62
C SER A 254 5.67 8.49 0.13
N GLY A 255 6.15 9.47 -0.65
CA GLY A 255 6.38 9.34 -2.08
C GLY A 255 5.77 10.49 -2.88
N ASN A 256 5.97 10.48 -4.19
CA ASN A 256 5.24 11.31 -5.13
C ASN A 256 4.33 10.39 -5.95
N ILE A 257 3.02 10.61 -5.89
CA ILE A 257 2.04 9.77 -6.59
C ILE A 257 1.20 10.67 -7.48
N LEU A 258 1.17 10.35 -8.76
CA LEU A 258 0.35 11.00 -9.77
C LEU A 258 -0.61 9.98 -10.37
N VAL A 259 -1.90 10.12 -10.08
CA VAL A 259 -2.94 9.41 -10.81
C VAL A 259 -3.49 10.35 -11.87
N GLN A 260 -3.28 9.99 -13.14
CA GLN A 260 -3.69 10.81 -14.27
C GLN A 260 -5.12 10.52 -14.71
N ASN A 261 -5.55 9.27 -14.56
CA ASN A 261 -6.89 8.78 -14.86
C ASN A 261 -7.09 7.40 -14.21
N ALA A 262 -8.24 7.20 -13.59
CA ALA A 262 -8.74 5.94 -13.04
C ALA A 262 -10.25 6.08 -12.75
N THR A 263 -10.97 4.97 -12.54
CA THR A 263 -12.31 4.98 -11.91
C THR A 263 -12.17 5.61 -10.54
N GLU A 264 -11.45 4.94 -9.64
CA GLU A 264 -11.03 5.47 -8.36
C GLU A 264 -9.52 5.66 -8.30
N ALA A 265 -9.04 6.73 -7.67
CA ALA A 265 -7.60 6.93 -7.58
C ALA A 265 -6.94 6.04 -6.51
N LEU A 266 -7.60 5.87 -5.36
CA LEU A 266 -7.14 5.02 -4.25
C LEU A 266 -8.32 4.26 -3.65
N GLU A 267 -8.22 2.94 -3.52
CA GLU A 267 -9.26 2.10 -2.89
C GLU A 267 -8.67 1.09 -1.91
N GLY A 268 -9.40 0.87 -0.80
CA GLY A 268 -9.34 -0.40 -0.06
C GLY A 268 -10.28 -0.44 1.15
N ALA A 269 -10.35 -1.57 1.85
CA ALA A 269 -11.16 -1.65 3.09
C ALA A 269 -10.76 -0.59 4.12
N THR A 270 -9.47 -0.27 4.18
CA THR A 270 -8.99 0.94 4.83
C THR A 270 -7.97 1.65 3.96
N VAL A 271 -8.06 2.96 3.88
CA VAL A 271 -7.04 3.80 3.24
C VAL A 271 -6.37 4.69 4.28
N THR A 272 -5.06 4.53 4.46
CA THR A 272 -4.26 5.35 5.38
C THR A 272 -3.19 6.14 4.61
N ILE A 273 -3.20 7.46 4.74
CA ILE A 273 -2.22 8.37 4.15
C ILE A 273 -1.49 9.10 5.27
N ASN A 274 -0.23 8.74 5.50
CA ASN A 274 0.62 9.37 6.50
C ASN A 274 1.49 10.49 5.92
N GLY A 275 1.72 10.51 4.61
CA GLY A 275 2.59 11.51 3.98
C GLY A 275 2.67 11.38 2.47
N GLY A 276 3.60 12.14 1.87
CA GLY A 276 3.82 12.18 0.42
C GLY A 276 3.19 13.38 -0.28
N THR A 277 3.45 13.49 -1.58
CA THR A 277 2.81 14.44 -2.50
C THR A 277 1.91 13.65 -3.44
N LEU A 278 0.60 13.79 -3.30
CA LEU A 278 -0.39 13.03 -4.06
C LEU A 278 -1.17 13.98 -4.96
N LYS A 279 -1.25 13.66 -6.25
CA LYS A 279 -2.12 14.33 -7.21
C LYS A 279 -3.04 13.29 -7.81
N LEU A 280 -4.29 13.34 -7.42
CA LEU A 280 -5.27 12.31 -7.68
C LEU A 280 -6.35 12.87 -8.60
N TYR A 281 -6.44 12.34 -9.81
CA TYR A 281 -7.60 12.51 -10.67
C TYR A 281 -8.32 11.17 -10.81
N ALA A 282 -9.62 11.16 -10.51
CA ALA A 282 -10.50 10.01 -10.63
C ALA A 282 -11.76 10.41 -11.42
N THR A 283 -12.35 9.47 -12.14
CA THR A 283 -13.63 9.72 -12.84
C THR A 283 -14.84 9.49 -11.94
N ASP A 284 -14.66 8.70 -10.88
CA ASP A 284 -15.60 8.48 -9.79
C ASP A 284 -15.01 9.07 -8.49
N ASP A 285 -14.89 8.27 -7.43
CA ASP A 285 -14.32 8.70 -6.16
C ASP A 285 -12.80 8.74 -6.18
N ALA A 286 -12.20 9.81 -5.65
CA ALA A 286 -10.73 9.87 -5.65
C ALA A 286 -10.11 9.02 -4.55
N ILE A 287 -10.71 8.96 -3.36
CA ILE A 287 -10.26 8.09 -2.28
C ILE A 287 -11.49 7.40 -1.74
N ASN A 288 -11.59 6.10 -1.98
CA ASN A 288 -12.71 5.27 -1.56
C ASN A 288 -12.26 4.27 -0.48
N ALA A 289 -13.07 4.10 0.56
CA ALA A 289 -12.96 2.99 1.47
C ALA A 289 -14.25 2.19 1.54
N SER A 290 -14.17 0.95 1.07
CA SER A 290 -15.29 0.02 0.98
C SER A 290 -14.83 -1.40 1.30
N SER A 291 -15.69 -2.21 1.93
CA SER A 291 -15.36 -3.63 2.16
C SER A 291 -16.60 -4.48 2.40
N THR A 292 -16.52 -5.73 1.92
CA THR A 292 -17.46 -6.79 2.32
C THR A 292 -16.86 -7.73 3.39
N LEU A 293 -15.57 -7.60 3.69
CA LEU A 293 -14.82 -8.47 4.61
C LEU A 293 -14.82 -7.97 6.05
N THR A 294 -14.85 -6.65 6.22
CA THR A 294 -14.82 -5.99 7.53
C THR A 294 -15.87 -4.89 7.61
N SER A 295 -16.28 -4.60 8.83
CA SER A 295 -17.07 -3.38 9.14
C SER A 295 -16.20 -2.25 9.68
N ASP A 296 -14.92 -2.52 9.93
CA ASP A 296 -13.91 -1.51 10.27
C ASP A 296 -13.38 -0.89 8.98
N VAL A 297 -14.21 -0.05 8.36
CA VAL A 297 -13.92 0.65 7.12
C VAL A 297 -13.61 2.11 7.43
N PHE A 298 -12.47 2.60 6.95
CA PHE A 298 -12.12 4.00 7.16
C PHE A 298 -11.11 4.57 6.17
N ILE A 299 -11.18 5.89 6.03
CA ILE A 299 -10.10 6.71 5.46
C ILE A 299 -9.45 7.49 6.59
N LYS A 300 -8.12 7.43 6.65
CA LYS A 300 -7.32 8.14 7.66
C LYS A 300 -6.19 8.93 7.02
N ILE A 301 -6.19 10.24 7.22
CA ILE A 301 -5.18 11.15 6.72
C ILE A 301 -4.47 11.82 7.89
N THR A 302 -3.17 11.53 8.05
CA THR A 302 -2.34 12.09 9.12
C THR A 302 -1.27 13.05 8.60
N GLY A 303 -1.03 13.09 7.29
CA GLY A 303 -0.06 13.97 6.65
C GLY A 303 -0.17 13.97 5.12
N GLY A 304 0.76 14.66 4.47
CA GLY A 304 0.86 14.75 3.01
C GLY A 304 0.46 16.10 2.42
N ASP A 305 0.83 16.33 1.17
CA ASP A 305 0.33 17.39 0.29
C ASP A 305 -0.51 16.72 -0.80
N ILE A 306 -1.83 16.78 -0.65
CA ILE A 306 -2.78 15.98 -1.40
C ILE A 306 -3.64 16.93 -2.23
N THR A 307 -3.58 16.79 -3.55
CA THR A 307 -4.48 17.47 -4.48
C THR A 307 -5.44 16.44 -5.06
N VAL A 308 -6.74 16.71 -4.96
CA VAL A 308 -7.79 15.84 -5.44
C VAL A 308 -8.66 16.59 -6.44
N GLU A 309 -8.92 15.94 -7.57
CA GLU A 309 -9.91 16.35 -8.56
C GLU A 309 -10.72 15.11 -8.95
N VAL A 310 -12.04 15.24 -8.95
CA VAL A 310 -12.94 14.17 -9.40
C VAL A 310 -13.69 14.60 -10.65
N GLY A 311 -14.20 13.61 -11.39
CA GLY A 311 -15.05 13.79 -12.55
C GLY A 311 -16.36 14.50 -12.24
N ALA A 312 -17.20 14.62 -13.26
CA ALA A 312 -18.58 15.08 -13.08
C ALA A 312 -19.49 13.87 -12.89
N GLY A 313 -20.41 13.93 -11.93
CA GLY A 313 -21.34 12.84 -11.68
C GLY A 313 -21.78 12.83 -10.22
N ASP A 314 -22.25 11.67 -9.80
CA ASP A 314 -22.35 11.31 -8.38
C ASP A 314 -20.96 10.79 -8.00
N THR A 315 -20.14 11.68 -7.47
CA THR A 315 -18.71 11.45 -7.20
C THR A 315 -18.29 12.23 -5.98
N ASP A 316 -17.44 11.63 -5.16
CA ASP A 316 -16.92 12.16 -3.92
C ASP A 316 -15.39 12.23 -3.95
N ALA A 317 -14.82 13.35 -3.50
CA ALA A 317 -13.37 13.42 -3.38
C ALA A 317 -12.83 12.39 -2.36
N ILE A 318 -13.59 12.12 -1.30
CA ILE A 318 -13.25 11.19 -0.23
C ILE A 318 -14.56 10.51 0.21
N ASP A 319 -14.74 9.24 -0.15
CA ASP A 319 -15.90 8.42 0.23
C ASP A 319 -15.48 7.29 1.17
N ALA A 320 -16.21 7.10 2.26
CA ALA A 320 -16.03 5.95 3.11
C ALA A 320 -17.38 5.37 3.54
N ASN A 321 -17.61 4.09 3.23
CA ASN A 321 -18.68 3.27 3.83
C ASN A 321 -18.51 3.02 5.34
N GLY A 322 -17.62 3.79 5.98
CA GLY A 322 -17.39 3.81 7.41
C GLY A 322 -17.04 5.21 7.89
N SER A 323 -15.79 5.43 8.29
CA SER A 323 -15.38 6.70 8.94
C SER A 323 -14.27 7.44 8.22
N ILE A 324 -14.26 8.77 8.32
CA ILE A 324 -13.17 9.63 7.84
C ILE A 324 -12.46 10.28 9.04
N TYR A 325 -11.13 10.17 9.08
CA TYR A 325 -10.29 10.78 10.12
C TYR A 325 -9.20 11.65 9.49
N ILE A 326 -9.24 12.96 9.74
CA ILE A 326 -8.23 13.91 9.27
C ILE A 326 -7.55 14.56 10.48
N SER A 327 -6.28 14.23 10.69
CA SER A 327 -5.48 14.75 11.82
C SER A 327 -4.28 15.58 11.37
N GLY A 328 -3.96 15.59 10.08
CA GLY A 328 -2.85 16.35 9.51
C GLY A 328 -2.91 16.44 7.98
N GLY A 329 -1.86 16.99 7.37
CA GLY A 329 -1.74 17.17 5.92
C GLY A 329 -2.27 18.50 5.38
N GLN A 330 -2.04 18.73 4.10
CA GLN A 330 -2.65 19.80 3.30
C GLN A 330 -3.44 19.16 2.16
N LEU A 331 -4.76 19.36 2.16
CA LEU A 331 -5.67 18.80 1.18
C LEU A 331 -6.27 19.95 0.37
N ASN A 332 -6.05 19.91 -0.95
CA ASN A 332 -6.67 20.81 -1.91
C ASN A 332 -7.62 20.00 -2.80
N ILE A 333 -8.92 20.14 -2.54
CA ILE A 333 -9.98 19.35 -3.17
C ILE A 333 -10.75 20.23 -4.15
N THR A 334 -10.92 19.72 -5.38
CA THR A 334 -11.83 20.27 -6.39
C THR A 334 -12.87 19.22 -6.72
N ALA A 335 -14.08 19.39 -6.19
CA ALA A 335 -15.14 18.38 -6.31
C ALA A 335 -16.54 18.99 -6.11
N GLN A 336 -17.57 18.33 -6.64
CA GLN A 336 -18.96 18.71 -6.36
C GLN A 336 -19.38 18.24 -4.95
N SER A 337 -19.02 17.00 -4.62
CA SER A 337 -19.05 16.48 -3.26
C SER A 337 -17.63 16.19 -2.80
N ALA A 338 -17.24 16.76 -1.67
CA ALA A 338 -15.90 16.61 -1.12
C ALA A 338 -15.78 15.42 -0.15
N PHE A 339 -16.87 15.07 0.53
CA PHE A 339 -16.88 14.02 1.54
C PHE A 339 -18.23 13.30 1.55
N ASP A 340 -18.20 11.96 1.55
CA ASP A 340 -19.30 11.11 1.97
C ASP A 340 -18.81 10.10 3.02
N TYR A 341 -19.65 9.82 4.01
CA TYR A 341 -19.35 8.86 5.07
C TYR A 341 -20.58 8.36 5.81
N ASP A 342 -20.58 7.06 6.11
CA ASP A 342 -21.72 6.38 6.74
C ASP A 342 -21.76 6.48 8.27
N VAL A 343 -20.59 6.55 8.92
CA VAL A 343 -20.49 6.43 10.38
C VAL A 343 -20.16 7.78 11.01
N GLN A 344 -18.93 8.26 10.84
CA GLN A 344 -18.50 9.53 11.41
C GLN A 344 -17.33 10.13 10.63
N ALA A 345 -17.18 11.45 10.77
CA ALA A 345 -15.99 12.14 10.33
C ALA A 345 -15.42 12.99 11.47
N GLU A 346 -14.09 12.99 11.61
CA GLU A 346 -13.38 13.76 12.61
C GLU A 346 -12.22 14.54 11.98
N MET A 347 -12.18 15.85 12.21
CA MET A 347 -11.05 16.72 11.85
C MET A 347 -10.40 17.29 13.11
N THR A 348 -9.21 16.81 13.44
CA THR A 348 -8.42 17.29 14.60
C THR A 348 -7.21 18.14 14.21
N GLY A 349 -6.85 18.15 12.92
CA GLY A 349 -5.72 18.90 12.40
C GLY A 349 -5.69 18.95 10.88
N GLY A 350 -4.56 19.39 10.32
CA GLY A 350 -4.38 19.58 8.88
C GLY A 350 -4.99 20.89 8.36
N THR A 351 -4.87 21.10 7.05
CA THR A 351 -5.53 22.18 6.31
C THR A 351 -6.29 21.56 5.15
N VAL A 352 -7.61 21.71 5.15
CA VAL A 352 -8.50 21.23 4.10
C VAL A 352 -9.09 22.43 3.38
N ILE A 353 -8.90 22.49 2.06
CA ILE A 353 -9.43 23.52 1.17
C ILE A 353 -10.28 22.81 0.13
N VAL A 354 -11.58 23.11 0.10
CA VAL A 354 -12.53 22.57 -0.88
C VAL A 354 -12.97 23.73 -1.77
N ASN A 355 -12.73 23.62 -3.08
CA ASN A 355 -13.09 24.64 -4.08
C ASN A 355 -12.61 26.06 -3.72
N GLY A 356 -11.44 26.17 -3.09
CA GLY A 356 -10.84 27.43 -2.63
C GLY A 356 -11.29 27.91 -1.24
N GLU A 357 -12.24 27.22 -0.60
CA GLU A 357 -12.74 27.55 0.73
C GLU A 357 -12.14 26.63 1.80
N LYS A 358 -11.57 27.24 2.84
CA LYS A 358 -11.00 26.50 3.97
C LYS A 358 -12.12 25.89 4.82
N GLN A 359 -12.02 24.59 5.06
CA GLN A 359 -12.93 23.86 5.93
C GLN A 359 -12.45 23.89 7.39
N THR A 360 -13.40 23.92 8.33
CA THR A 360 -13.14 23.84 9.78
C THR A 360 -13.67 22.56 10.41
N GLU A 361 -14.47 21.80 9.67
CA GLU A 361 -15.03 20.51 10.02
C GLU A 361 -15.27 19.72 8.72
N ILE A 362 -15.43 18.40 8.83
CA ILE A 362 -15.85 17.56 7.70
C ILE A 362 -17.35 17.45 7.74
N ILE A 363 -17.99 17.85 6.64
CA ILE A 363 -19.44 17.80 6.48
C ILE A 363 -19.68 16.97 5.24
N ALA A 364 -20.51 15.93 5.37
CA ALA A 364 -20.98 15.17 4.22
C ALA A 364 -21.65 16.12 3.22
N THR A 365 -21.21 16.09 1.98
CA THR A 365 -21.75 16.84 0.86
C THR A 365 -22.44 15.86 -0.11
N GLY A 366 -23.21 16.35 -1.09
CA GLY A 366 -23.85 15.45 -2.08
C GLY A 366 -25.31 15.04 -1.78
N PRO A 367 -26.00 14.39 -2.76
CA PRO A 367 -27.42 14.04 -2.71
C PRO A 367 -27.76 12.86 -1.77
N GLY A 368 -27.09 12.74 -0.63
CA GLY A 368 -27.40 11.76 0.42
C GLY A 368 -27.38 12.35 1.84
N GLY A 369 -26.92 13.61 1.99
CA GLY A 369 -26.64 14.27 3.26
C GLY A 369 -27.70 14.04 4.34
N ARG A 370 -27.43 13.07 5.23
CA ARG A 370 -28.20 12.68 6.42
C ARG A 370 -29.73 12.65 6.19
N GLY A 371 -30.19 11.78 5.29
CA GLY A 371 -31.62 11.70 4.97
C GLY A 371 -32.21 10.33 4.61
N GLY A 372 -31.44 9.25 4.48
CA GLY A 372 -32.04 7.98 4.04
C GLY A 372 -31.18 6.77 4.32
N PHE A 373 -31.55 6.00 5.34
CA PHE A 373 -31.17 4.60 5.44
C PHE A 373 -31.73 3.83 4.22
N GLY A 374 -30.86 3.48 3.28
CA GLY A 374 -31.14 2.54 2.20
C GLY A 374 -30.36 1.26 2.44
N ALA A 375 -30.99 0.28 3.11
CA ALA A 375 -30.46 -1.08 3.28
C ALA A 375 -30.72 -1.96 2.02
N PRO A 376 -30.28 -3.23 2.05
CA PRO A 376 -28.94 -3.76 2.25
C PRO A 376 -28.27 -4.21 0.93
#